data_AF-Q1G376-F1
#
_entry.id   AF-Q1G376-F1
#
_cell.length_a   1.000
_cell.length_b   1.000
_cell.length_c   1.000
_cell.angle_alpha   90.00
_cell.angle_beta   90.00
_cell.angle_gamma   90.00
#
_symmetry.space_group_name_H-M   'P 1'
#
loop_
_entity.id
_entity.type
_entity.pdbx_description
1 polymer ?
#
loop_
_entity_poly.entity_id
_entity_poly.type
_entity_poly.pdbx_seq_one_letter_code
_entity_poly.pdbx_strand_id
1 'polypeptide(L)' 'MENRFVLGDYTDIEKLHLAHGFIEGDALDFIRDVKSVMPYPSWNAMKESLLSAFGIDDDPERISLILERERRWEELQQSY' A
#
# COMPACT_ATOMS: atom_id res chain seq x y z
N MET A 1 -3.33 -12.76 -0.61
CA MET A 1 -1.94 -12.78 -0.11
C MET A 1 -1.85 -12.76 1.40
N GLU A 2 -2.61 -11.90 2.09
CA GLU A 2 -2.52 -11.73 3.56
C GLU A 2 -2.58 -13.04 4.35
N ASN A 3 -3.53 -13.93 4.04
CA ASN A 3 -3.62 -15.23 4.71
C ASN A 3 -2.34 -16.08 4.56
N ARG A 4 -1.62 -15.95 3.44
CA ARG A 4 -0.34 -16.65 3.21
C ARG A 4 0.78 -16.02 4.03
N PHE A 5 0.74 -14.70 4.25
CA PHE A 5 1.72 -14.02 5.09
C PHE A 5 1.56 -14.38 6.57
N VAL A 6 0.31 -14.45 7.05
CA VAL A 6 -0.02 -14.85 8.43
C VAL A 6 0.43 -16.28 8.73
N LEU A 7 0.23 -17.20 7.77
CA LEU A 7 0.59 -18.61 7.95
C LEU A 7 2.10 -18.89 7.94
N GLY A 8 2.90 -18.00 7.34
CA GLY A 8 4.34 -18.22 7.19
C GLY A 8 5.23 -17.35 8.07
N ASP A 9 4.65 -16.57 8.99
CA ASP A 9 5.36 -15.66 9.90
C ASP A 9 6.38 -14.76 9.17
N TYR A 10 6.01 -14.27 7.99
CA TYR A 10 6.89 -13.47 7.16
C TYR A 10 7.15 -12.10 7.78
N THR A 11 8.40 -11.66 7.76
CA THR A 11 8.78 -10.27 8.08
C THR A 11 8.27 -9.32 7.01
N ASP A 12 8.15 -8.03 7.36
CA ASP A 12 7.63 -7.03 6.42
C ASP A 12 8.49 -6.90 5.14
N ILE A 13 9.80 -7.09 5.26
CA ILE A 13 10.72 -7.10 4.11
C ILE A 13 10.45 -8.31 3.21
N GLU A 14 10.22 -9.49 3.79
CA GLU A 14 9.90 -10.69 3.02
C GLU A 14 8.54 -10.58 2.33
N LYS A 15 7.54 -9.98 3.00
CA LYS A 15 6.24 -9.69 2.38
C LYS A 15 6.39 -8.77 1.17
N LEU A 16 7.19 -7.70 1.31
CA LEU A 16 7.50 -6.77 0.21
C LEU A 16 8.17 -7.49 -0.97
N HIS A 17 9.21 -8.27 -0.69
CA HIS A 17 9.95 -9.01 -1.72
C HIS A 17 9.05 -10.01 -2.44
N LEU A 18 8.21 -10.72 -1.69
CA LEU A 18 7.26 -11.68 -2.24
C LEU A 18 6.23 -10.95 -3.10
N ALA A 19 5.62 -9.88 -2.59
CA ALA A 19 4.60 -9.11 -3.31
C ALA A 19 5.14 -8.51 -4.61
N HIS A 20 6.36 -7.97 -4.61
CA HIS A 20 7.01 -7.45 -5.81
C HIS A 20 7.15 -8.54 -6.90
N GLY A 21 7.35 -9.80 -6.51
CA GLY A 21 7.42 -10.93 -7.44
C GLY A 21 6.09 -11.30 -8.11
N PHE A 22 4.95 -10.79 -7.62
CA PHE A 22 3.62 -11.05 -8.17
C PHE A 22 3.00 -9.83 -8.87
N ILE A 23 3.69 -8.70 -8.89
CA ILE A 23 3.16 -7.47 -9.49
C ILE A 23 3.54 -7.43 -10.96
N GLU A 24 2.52 -7.23 -11.79
CA GLU A 24 2.62 -7.25 -13.23
C GLU A 24 1.76 -6.12 -13.82
N GLY A 25 2.00 -5.78 -15.09
CA GLY A 25 1.24 -4.79 -15.84
C GLY A 25 1.32 -3.37 -15.25
N ASP A 26 0.21 -2.64 -15.31
CA ASP A 26 0.14 -1.23 -14.92
C ASP A 26 0.56 -0.96 -13.47
N ALA A 27 0.34 -1.93 -12.57
CA ALA A 27 0.78 -1.83 -11.18
C ALA A 27 2.30 -1.89 -11.04
N LEU A 28 2.99 -2.67 -11.90
CA LEU A 28 4.44 -2.72 -11.92
C LEU A 28 5.02 -1.39 -12.43
N ASP A 29 4.44 -0.85 -13.49
CA ASP A 29 4.87 0.43 -14.05
C ASP A 29 4.63 1.58 -13.06
N PHE A 30 3.50 1.57 -12.35
CA PHE A 30 3.21 2.52 -11.27
C PHE A 30 4.28 2.47 -10.15
N ILE A 31 4.68 1.27 -9.71
CA ILE A 31 5.72 1.12 -8.69
C ILE A 31 7.10 1.56 -9.21
N ARG A 32 7.42 1.26 -10.47
CA ARG A 32 8.70 1.63 -11.07
C ARG A 32 8.83 3.13 -11.34
N ASP A 33 7.72 3.82 -11.53
CA ASP A 33 7.70 5.28 -11.67
C ASP A 33 8.02 6.00 -10.35
N VAL A 34 7.81 5.33 -9.22
CA VAL A 34 8.35 5.77 -7.92
C VAL A 34 9.87 5.61 -7.98
N LYS A 35 10.59 6.68 -8.33
CA LYS A 35 12.07 6.76 -8.51
C LYS A 35 12.86 6.44 -7.22
N SER A 36 12.75 5.23 -6.70
CA SER A 36 13.42 4.73 -5.50
C SER A 36 13.77 3.26 -5.66
N VAL A 37 14.94 2.86 -5.15
CA VAL A 37 15.38 1.46 -5.10
C VAL A 37 14.50 0.61 -4.18
N MET A 38 13.90 1.25 -3.16
CA MET A 38 12.89 0.69 -2.28
C MET A 38 11.76 1.74 -2.18
N PRO A 39 10.74 1.66 -3.05
CA PRO A 39 9.70 2.68 -3.13
C PRO A 39 8.82 2.73 -1.88
N TYR A 40 8.81 1.65 -1.08
CA TYR A 40 8.00 1.56 0.12
C TYR A 40 8.81 1.07 1.33
N PRO A 41 8.61 1.67 2.52
CA PRO A 41 9.31 1.30 3.75
C PRO A 41 8.71 0.05 4.44
N SER A 42 7.48 -0.34 4.09
CA SER A 42 6.75 -1.46 4.69
C SER A 42 5.76 -2.06 3.72
N TRP A 43 5.34 -3.30 3.98
CA TRP A 43 4.32 -3.98 3.18
C TRP A 43 3.00 -3.18 3.20
N ASN A 44 2.61 -2.68 4.37
CA ASN A 44 1.42 -1.86 4.50
C ASN A 44 1.50 -0.61 3.61
N ALA A 45 2.60 0.14 3.61
CA ALA A 45 2.73 1.34 2.79
C ALA A 45 2.56 1.05 1.28
N MET A 46 3.07 -0.11 0.83
CA MET A 46 2.90 -0.57 -0.53
C MET A 46 1.45 -0.97 -0.83
N LYS A 47 0.82 -1.73 0.07
CA LYS A 47 -0.59 -2.13 -0.03
C LYS A 47 -1.50 -0.90 -0.11
N GLU A 48 -1.31 0.06 0.78
CA GLU A 48 -2.06 1.31 0.83
C GLU A 48 -1.93 2.12 -0.46
N SER A 49 -0.71 2.23 -1.00
CA SER A 49 -0.47 2.94 -2.26
C SER A 49 -1.15 2.26 -3.44
N LEU A 50 -1.09 0.92 -3.52
CA LEU A 50 -1.75 0.16 -4.58
C LEU A 50 -3.27 0.20 -4.45
N LEU A 51 -3.79 0.12 -3.23
CA LEU A 51 -5.23 0.20 -2.94
C LEU A 51 -5.77 1.59 -3.29
N SER A 52 -5.01 2.64 -3.02
CA SER A 52 -5.38 4.00 -3.43
C SER A 52 -5.41 4.17 -4.95
N ALA A 53 -4.48 3.54 -5.68
CA ALA A 53 -4.33 3.73 -7.13
C ALA A 53 -5.23 2.81 -7.97
N PHE A 54 -5.40 1.55 -7.55
CA PHE A 54 -6.08 0.49 -8.30
C PHE A 54 -7.22 -0.18 -7.55
N GLY A 55 -7.44 0.17 -6.28
CA GLY A 55 -8.54 -0.38 -5.49
C GLY A 55 -9.90 0.06 -6.01
N ILE A 56 -10.90 -0.80 -5.84
CA ILE A 56 -12.28 -0.57 -6.29
C ILE A 56 -12.93 0.48 -5.36
N ASP A 57 -13.77 1.35 -5.92
CA ASP A 57 -14.40 2.42 -5.16
C ASP A 57 -15.22 1.95 -3.96
N ASP A 58 -15.91 0.82 -4.09
CA ASP A 58 -16.72 0.22 -3.03
C ASP A 58 -15.93 -0.72 -2.10
N ASP A 59 -14.61 -0.79 -2.23
CA ASP A 59 -13.79 -1.61 -1.34
C ASP A 59 -13.73 -0.97 0.06
N PRO A 60 -14.17 -1.68 1.12
CA PRO A 60 -14.22 -1.12 2.46
C PRO A 60 -12.83 -0.80 3.02
N GLU A 61 -11.77 -1.50 2.61
CA GLU A 61 -10.40 -1.15 2.99
C GLU A 61 -9.98 0.16 2.31
N ARG A 62 -10.35 0.37 1.04
CA ARG A 62 -10.03 1.62 0.33
C ARG A 62 -10.78 2.81 0.92
N ILE A 63 -12.06 2.66 1.18
CA ILE A 63 -12.90 3.71 1.79
C ILE A 63 -12.31 4.09 3.15
N SER A 64 -11.99 3.10 3.98
CA SER A 64 -11.40 3.34 5.31
C SER A 64 -10.07 4.08 5.22
N LEU A 65 -9.23 3.71 4.26
CA LEU A 65 -7.94 4.35 4.00
C LEU A 65 -8.08 5.82 3.58
N ILE A 66 -9.01 6.12 2.68
CA ILE A 66 -9.26 7.49 2.23
C ILE A 66 -9.75 8.34 3.41
N LEU A 67 -10.72 7.85 4.18
CA LEU A 67 -11.25 8.55 5.35
C LEU A 67 -10.17 8.82 6.41
N GLU A 68 -9.29 7.87 6.68
CA GLU A 68 -8.18 8.07 7.62
C GLU A 68 -7.20 9.13 7.12
N ARG A 69 -6.92 9.14 5.81
CA ARG A 69 -6.04 10.13 5.18
C ARG A 69 -6.65 11.53 5.21
N GLU A 70 -7.94 11.64 4.94
CA GLU A 70 -8.69 12.90 5.03
C GLU A 70 -8.66 13.46 6.46
N ARG A 71 -8.99 12.63 7.45
CA ARG A 71 -8.94 13.01 8.87
C ARG A 71 -7.55 13.52 9.27
N ARG A 72 -6.50 12.80 8.86
CA ARG A 72 -5.11 13.19 9.15
C ARG A 72 -4.74 14.52 8.49
N TRP A 73 -5.26 14.80 7.31
CA TRP A 73 -5.06 16.10 6.66
C TRP A 73 -5.78 17.24 7.37
N GLU A 74 -7.01 17.02 7.82
CA GLU A 74 -7.76 18.01 8.60
C GLU A 74 -7.04 18.34 9.91
N GLU A 75 -6.53 17.35 10.63
CA GLU A 75 -5.74 17.52 11.85
C GLU A 75 -4.48 18.36 11.61
N LEU A 76 -3.78 18.12 10.50
CA LEU A 76 -2.58 18.87 10.12
C LEU A 76 -2.90 20.31 9.69
N GLN A 77 -4.05 20.55 9.06
CA GLN A 77 -4.52 21.89 8.74
C GLN A 77 -4.97 22.68 9.99
N GLN A 78 -5.50 22.01 11.01
CA GLN A 78 -5.88 22.65 12.28
C GLN A 78 -4.68 22.93 13.20
N SER A 79 -3.54 22.28 12.94
CA SER A 79 -2.29 22.46 13.70
C SER A 79 -1.41 23.62 13.21
N TYR A 80 -1.84 24.37 12.19
CA TYR A 80 -1.10 25.47 11.55
C TYR A 80 -1.78 26.81 11.80
#